data_AF-A0A7K5ADQ2-F1
#
_entry.id   AF-A0A7K5ADQ2-F1
#
_cell.length_a   1.000
_cell.length_b   1.000
_cell.length_c   1.000
_cell.angle_alpha   90.00
_cell.angle_beta   90.00
_cell.angle_gamma   90.00
#
_symmetry.space_group_name_H-M   'P 1'
#
loop_
_entity.id
_entity.type
_entity.pdbx_description
1 polymer ?
#
loop_
_entity_poly.entity_id
_entity_poly.type
_entity_poly.pdbx_seq_one_letter_code
_entity_poly.pdbx_strand_id
1 'polypeptide(L)'
;MLSHLSEESKQAAATTLVSASPRSPCSAVAPGLLRLLLTASPQPTSEEDLCPICYAHPISAVFRPCSHKSCKACINQHLMNNKDCFFCKATITGVDDFTKPASS
;
A
#
# COMPACT_ATOMS: atom_id res chain seq x y z
N MET A 1 -37.42 12.79 45.29
CA MET A 1 -38.02 12.86 43.95
C MET A 1 -37.41 14.06 43.22
N LEU A 2 -36.21 13.87 42.66
CA LEU A 2 -35.62 14.84 41.74
C LEU A 2 -36.18 14.56 40.36
N SER A 3 -37.17 15.37 40.01
CA SER A 3 -37.82 15.41 38.72
C SER A 3 -36.95 16.12 37.68
N HIS A 4 -36.74 15.45 36.56
CA HIS A 4 -36.76 16.01 35.20
C HIS A 4 -35.84 17.20 34.88
N LEU A 5 -34.75 16.92 34.16
CA LEU A 5 -34.20 17.82 33.13
C LEU A 5 -33.79 16.95 31.93
N SER A 6 -34.76 16.71 31.06
CA SER A 6 -34.56 16.20 29.70
C SER A 6 -34.59 17.38 28.74
N GLU A 7 -33.75 17.30 27.71
CA GLU A 7 -33.84 18.02 26.42
C GLU A 7 -33.44 19.50 26.37
N GLU A 8 -32.19 19.73 25.96
CA GLU A 8 -31.79 20.60 24.85
C GLU A 8 -30.29 20.31 24.63
N SER A 9 -29.75 20.12 23.43
CA SER A 9 -30.12 20.76 22.20
C SER A 9 -29.53 20.01 21.01
N LYS A 10 -30.26 20.06 19.90
CA LYS A 10 -29.83 19.71 18.55
C LYS A 10 -28.40 20.18 18.28
N GLN A 11 -27.53 19.26 17.85
CA GLN A 11 -26.46 19.63 16.92
C GLN A 11 -26.61 18.80 15.65
N ALA A 12 -27.34 19.39 14.70
CA ALA A 12 -27.25 19.06 13.30
C ALA A 12 -26.08 19.83 12.68
N ALA A 13 -25.16 19.10 12.03
CA ALA A 13 -24.33 19.50 10.89
C ALA A 13 -23.44 18.27 10.60
N ALA A 14 -23.71 17.39 9.63
CA ALA A 14 -23.66 17.69 8.19
C ALA A 14 -22.50 18.63 7.85
N THR A 15 -21.27 18.10 7.87
CA THR A 15 -20.36 18.36 6.75
C THR A 15 -19.45 17.16 6.54
N THR A 16 -19.74 16.49 5.44
CA THR A 16 -18.85 15.61 4.70
C THR A 16 -17.57 16.37 4.33
N LEU A 17 -16.59 15.69 3.74
CA LEU A 17 -15.37 16.24 3.11
C LEU A 17 -14.11 16.23 4.00
N VAL A 18 -13.74 15.08 4.57
CA VAL A 18 -12.32 14.80 4.79
C VAL A 18 -11.73 14.18 3.52
N SER A 19 -11.03 15.03 2.79
CA SER A 19 -9.91 14.75 1.91
C SER A 19 -9.95 13.48 1.08
N ALA A 20 -10.50 13.61 -0.13
CA ALA A 20 -10.00 12.88 -1.28
C ALA A 20 -8.53 13.29 -1.51
N SER A 21 -7.60 12.59 -0.86
CA SER A 21 -6.18 12.72 -1.18
C SER A 21 -5.94 12.21 -2.60
N PRO A 22 -5.14 12.93 -3.40
CA PRO A 22 -4.96 12.66 -4.81
C PRO A 22 -4.38 11.26 -5.01
N ARG A 23 -5.03 10.52 -5.90
CA ARG A 23 -4.52 9.31 -6.52
C ARG A 23 -3.09 9.59 -6.97
N SER A 24 -2.10 9.00 -6.30
CA SER A 24 -0.75 8.95 -6.81
C SER A 24 -0.78 8.32 -8.21
N PRO A 25 -0.38 9.04 -9.27
CA PRO A 25 -0.20 8.40 -10.56
C PRO A 25 1.08 7.57 -10.50
N CYS A 26 0.97 6.33 -10.05
CA CYS A 26 1.94 5.28 -10.34
C CYS A 26 1.75 4.87 -11.81
N SER A 27 2.11 5.73 -12.76
CA SER A 27 2.43 5.43 -14.16
C SER A 27 2.41 6.70 -15.01
N ALA A 28 3.56 7.36 -15.10
CA ALA A 28 3.92 8.20 -16.24
C ALA A 28 5.45 8.26 -16.31
N VAL A 29 6.06 7.17 -16.76
CA VAL A 29 7.43 7.23 -17.27
C VAL A 29 7.40 8.05 -18.56
N ALA A 30 7.91 9.29 -18.50
CA ALA A 30 8.15 10.08 -19.69
C ALA A 30 9.47 9.62 -20.33
N PRO A 31 9.48 9.12 -21.59
CA PRO A 31 10.73 8.92 -22.32
C PRO A 31 11.13 10.26 -22.95
N GLY A 32 12.06 10.97 -22.31
CA GLY A 32 12.49 12.29 -22.73
C GLY A 32 13.92 12.63 -22.31
N LEU A 33 14.88 12.07 -23.07
CA LEU A 33 16.14 12.69 -23.48
C LEU A 33 17.08 13.25 -22.37
N LEU A 34 18.15 12.50 -22.06
CA LEU A 34 19.57 12.96 -22.06
C LEU A 34 20.46 12.19 -21.06
N ARG A 35 20.99 11.00 -21.40
CA ARG A 35 22.43 10.71 -21.19
C ARG A 35 22.84 9.35 -21.74
N LEU A 36 23.68 9.45 -22.77
CA LEU A 36 24.55 8.39 -23.29
C LEU A 36 25.41 7.82 -22.13
N LEU A 37 25.75 6.53 -22.24
CA LEU A 37 26.82 5.78 -21.54
C LEU A 37 26.49 4.87 -20.34
N LEU A 38 25.56 3.91 -20.47
CA LEU A 38 25.77 2.52 -20.03
C LEU A 38 24.49 1.73 -20.32
N THR A 39 24.46 1.01 -21.45
CA THR A 39 23.52 -0.10 -21.59
C THR A 39 24.09 -1.27 -20.77
N ALA A 40 24.08 -1.14 -19.45
CA ALA A 40 24.07 -2.32 -18.60
C ALA A 40 22.72 -2.97 -18.87
N SER A 41 22.72 -4.01 -19.71
CA SER A 41 21.61 -4.96 -19.78
C SER A 41 21.18 -5.23 -18.33
N PRO A 42 19.94 -4.94 -17.91
CA PRO A 42 19.43 -5.55 -16.69
C PRO A 42 19.43 -7.03 -17.01
N GLN A 43 20.52 -7.72 -16.68
CA GLN A 43 20.45 -9.15 -16.54
C GLN A 43 19.33 -9.38 -15.53
N PRO A 44 18.40 -10.31 -15.77
CA PRO A 44 17.47 -10.75 -14.74
C PRO A 44 18.29 -11.50 -13.69
N THR A 45 19.09 -10.77 -12.91
CA THR A 45 19.57 -11.25 -11.65
C THR A 45 18.32 -11.42 -10.81
N SER A 46 18.15 -12.61 -10.26
CA SER A 46 16.97 -13.10 -9.53
C SER A 46 16.55 -12.26 -8.28
N GLU A 47 17.04 -11.03 -8.15
CA GLU A 47 16.85 -10.12 -7.01
C GLU A 47 15.50 -9.38 -7.04
N GLU A 48 14.82 -9.34 -8.18
CA GLU A 48 13.50 -8.70 -8.33
C GLU A 48 12.36 -9.41 -7.56
N ASP A 49 12.60 -10.65 -7.12
CA ASP A 49 11.64 -11.44 -6.35
C ASP A 49 11.77 -11.28 -4.83
N LEU A 50 12.74 -10.50 -4.36
CA LEU A 50 12.94 -10.24 -2.92
C LEU A 50 12.01 -9.12 -2.43
N CYS A 51 11.55 -9.26 -1.19
CA CYS A 51 10.72 -8.25 -0.54
C CYS A 51 11.51 -6.93 -0.44
N PRO A 52 11.04 -5.83 -1.06
CA PRO A 52 11.78 -4.57 -1.09
C PRO A 52 11.81 -3.85 0.28
N ILE A 53 11.10 -4.38 1.27
CA ILE A 53 11.08 -3.84 2.63
C ILE A 53 12.24 -4.41 3.46
N CYS A 54 12.61 -5.67 3.24
CA CYS A 54 13.61 -6.36 4.07
C CYS A 54 14.77 -6.96 3.29
N TYR A 55 14.69 -7.06 1.96
CA TYR A 55 15.70 -7.65 1.07
C TYR A 55 16.20 -9.05 1.47
N ALA A 56 15.51 -9.75 2.37
CA ALA A 56 15.94 -11.02 2.95
C ALA A 56 15.01 -12.18 2.59
N HIS A 57 13.71 -11.91 2.46
CA HIS A 57 12.71 -12.93 2.14
C HIS A 57 12.03 -12.64 0.80
N PRO A 58 11.64 -13.68 0.05
CA PRO A 58 10.92 -13.50 -1.19
C PRO A 58 9.54 -12.86 -0.95
N ILE A 59 9.08 -12.13 -1.96
CA ILE A 59 7.72 -11.61 -2.02
C ILE A 59 6.74 -12.78 -1.93
N SER A 60 5.81 -12.72 -0.97
CA SER A 60 4.89 -13.82 -0.64
C SER A 60 3.49 -13.34 -0.25
N ALA A 61 3.25 -12.03 -0.30
CA ALA A 61 1.98 -11.41 0.05
C ALA A 61 1.65 -10.29 -0.96
N VAL A 62 0.37 -10.15 -1.30
CA VAL A 62 -0.18 -9.07 -2.12
C VAL A 62 -1.32 -8.38 -1.39
N PHE A 63 -1.36 -7.04 -1.42
CA PHE A 63 -2.32 -6.24 -0.67
C PHE A 63 -3.51 -5.82 -1.52
N ARG A 64 -4.72 -5.89 -0.98
CA ARG A 64 -5.93 -5.33 -1.59
C ARG A 64 -6.30 -3.98 -0.97
N PRO A 65 -6.83 -3.02 -1.77
CA PRO A 65 -7.12 -3.12 -3.21
C PRO A 65 -5.95 -2.72 -4.14
N CYS A 66 -4.79 -2.32 -3.60
CA CYS A 66 -3.74 -1.65 -4.38
C CYS A 66 -2.78 -2.58 -5.15
N SER A 67 -2.82 -3.90 -4.95
CA SER A 67 -1.97 -4.92 -5.59
C SER A 67 -0.45 -4.80 -5.35
N HIS A 68 -0.01 -3.98 -4.39
CA HIS A 68 1.39 -3.95 -3.96
C HIS A 68 1.78 -5.21 -3.20
N LYS A 69 3.08 -5.53 -3.17
CA LYS A 69 3.58 -6.81 -2.68
C LYS A 69 4.73 -6.67 -1.68
N SER A 70 4.81 -7.61 -0.75
CA SER A 70 5.92 -7.78 0.20
C SER A 70 6.04 -9.24 0.64
N CYS A 71 6.94 -9.54 1.57
CA CYS A 71 6.89 -10.82 2.29
C CYS A 71 5.84 -10.82 3.40
N LYS A 72 5.36 -12.01 3.80
CA LYS A 72 4.39 -12.20 4.90
C LYS A 72 4.88 -11.67 6.24
N ALA A 73 6.15 -11.87 6.57
CA ALA A 73 6.71 -11.44 7.84
C ALA A 73 6.60 -9.91 8.03
N CYS A 74 6.96 -9.14 7.00
CA CYS A 74 6.89 -7.69 7.05
C CYS A 74 5.44 -7.18 7.16
N ILE A 75 4.51 -7.72 6.38
CA ILE A 75 3.12 -7.25 6.45
C ILE A 75 2.45 -7.64 7.76
N ASN A 76 2.69 -8.85 8.29
CA ASN A 76 2.14 -9.25 9.58
C ASN A 76 2.62 -8.34 10.72
N GLN A 77 3.91 -7.99 10.72
CA GLN A 77 4.44 -7.04 11.70
C GLN A 77 3.84 -5.64 11.52
N HIS A 78 3.66 -5.18 10.28
CA HIS A 78 3.10 -3.86 10.01
C HIS A 78 1.65 -3.76 10.48
N LEU A 79 0.82 -4.76 10.19
CA LEU A 79 -0.60 -4.82 10.56
C LEU A 79 -0.87 -4.80 12.07
N MET A 80 0.14 -5.07 12.90
CA MET A 80 0.03 -4.91 14.36
C MET A 80 -0.08 -3.44 14.79
N ASN A 81 0.49 -2.52 14.02
CA ASN A 81 0.55 -1.10 14.36
C ASN A 81 -0.14 -0.21 13.32
N ASN A 82 -0.19 -0.64 12.05
CA ASN A 82 -0.61 0.18 10.92
C ASN A 82 -1.30 -0.69 9.86
N LYS A 83 -2.37 -0.18 9.28
CA LYS A 83 -3.19 -0.90 8.30
C LYS A 83 -3.08 -0.32 6.90
N ASP A 84 -2.07 0.49 6.63
CA ASP A 84 -1.88 1.16 5.35
C ASP A 84 -0.81 0.48 4.51
N CYS A 85 -0.94 0.54 3.20
CA CYS A 85 0.05 -0.02 2.29
C CYS A 85 1.41 0.67 2.45
N PHE A 86 2.50 -0.10 2.50
CA PHE A 86 3.87 0.43 2.57
C PHE A 86 4.17 1.47 1.47
N PHE A 87 3.63 1.25 0.27
CA PHE A 87 3.99 2.00 -0.94
C PHE A 87 3.04 3.15 -1.21
N CYS A 88 1.73 2.88 -1.26
CA CYS A 88 0.74 3.89 -1.62
C CYS A 88 -0.08 4.42 -0.45
N LYS A 89 0.15 3.92 0.77
CA LYS A 89 -0.59 4.30 1.99
C LYS A 89 -2.11 4.07 1.94
N ALA A 90 -2.62 3.38 0.92
CA ALA A 90 -4.02 2.97 0.88
C ALA A 90 -4.28 1.94 1.99
N THR A 91 -5.42 2.06 2.67
CA THR A 91 -5.82 1.09 3.71
C THR A 91 -5.93 -0.30 3.11
N ILE A 92 -5.23 -1.25 3.72
CA ILE A 92 -5.20 -2.66 3.34
C ILE A 92 -6.49 -3.30 3.85
N THR A 93 -7.33 -3.75 2.93
CA THR A 93 -8.58 -4.44 3.25
C THR A 93 -8.42 -5.95 3.28
N GLY A 94 -7.35 -6.47 2.67
CA GLY A 94 -7.02 -7.89 2.64
C GLY A 94 -5.60 -8.12 2.16
N VAL A 95 -5.05 -9.28 2.54
CA VAL A 95 -3.74 -9.76 2.11
C VAL A 95 -3.93 -11.16 1.55
N ASP A 96 -3.58 -11.36 0.28
CA ASP A 96 -3.56 -12.67 -0.35
C ASP A 96 -2.13 -13.20 -0.44
N ASP A 97 -2.00 -14.52 -0.54
CA ASP A 97 -0.73 -15.20 -0.72
C ASP A 97 -0.26 -15.05 -2.19
N PHE A 98 0.96 -14.58 -2.37
CA PHE A 98 1.58 -14.49 -3.68
C PHE A 98 2.56 -15.65 -3.87
N THR A 99 2.30 -16.50 -4.86
CA THR A 99 3.27 -17.49 -5.34
C THR A 99 3.59 -17.13 -6.79
N LYS A 100 4.85 -16.83 -7.07
CA LYS A 100 5.29 -16.66 -8.45
C LYS A 100 5.15 -18.01 -9.17
N PRO A 101 4.42 -18.10 -10.30
CA PRO A 101 4.39 -19.33 -11.06
C PRO A 101 5.82 -19.62 -11.52
N ALA A 102 6.34 -20.79 -11.13
CA ALA A 102 7.63 -21.26 -11.63
C ALA A 102 7.52 -21.36 -13.15
N SER A 103 8.14 -20.43 -13.87
CA SER A 103 8.26 -20.52 -15.34
C SER A 103 9.02 -21.81 -15.64
N SER A 104 8.30 -22.84 -16.09
CA SER A 104 8.85 -24.14 -16.51
C SER A 104 9.39 -24.05 -17.93
#